data_AF-A0A2V9Z4C2-F1
#
_entry.id   AF-A0A2V9Z4C2-F1
#
_cell.length_a   1.000
_cell.length_b   1.000
_cell.length_c   1.000
_cell.angle_alpha   90.00
_cell.angle_beta   90.00
_cell.angle_gamma   90.00
#
_symmetry.space_group_name_H-M   'P 1'
#
loop_
_entity.id
_entity.type
_entity.pdbx_description
1 polymer ?
#
loop_
_entity_poly.entity_id
_entity_poly.type
_entity_poly.pdbx_seq_one_letter_code
_entity_poly.pdbx_strand_id
1 'polypeptide(L)' 'MVATPSDLRRDLIVIGGSAGALEALRTLFSRLPSDLPAAILVTVHI' A
#
# COMPACT_ATOMS: atom_id res chain seq x y z
N MET A 1 3.50 20.61 23.12
CA MET A 1 3.51 19.21 22.64
C MET A 1 4.49 19.17 21.47
N VAL A 2 5.71 18.67 21.70
CA VAL A 2 6.74 18.60 20.66
C VAL A 2 6.52 17.29 19.92
N ALA A 3 6.33 17.35 18.59
CA ALA A 3 6.22 16.17 17.76
C ALA A 3 7.54 15.37 17.82
N THR A 4 7.44 14.07 18.05
CA THR A 4 8.58 13.15 18.01
C THR A 4 9.00 12.89 16.56
N PRO A 5 10.28 12.57 16.27
CA PRO A 5 10.73 12.33 14.90
C PRO A 5 9.94 11.25 14.14
N SER A 6 9.23 10.37 14.85
CA SER A 6 8.30 9.37 14.31
C SER A 6 6.97 9.94 13.81
N ASP A 7 6.55 11.12 14.26
CA ASP A 7 5.26 11.72 13.87
C ASP A 7 5.23 12.18 12.40
N LEU A 8 6.39 12.21 11.74
CA LEU A 8 6.54 12.48 10.30
C LEU A 8 6.78 11.20 9.46
N ARG A 9 6.83 10.02 10.09
CA ARG A 9 7.08 8.76 9.37
C ARG A 9 5.81 8.34 8.62
N ARG A 10 5.91 8.28 7.29
CA ARG A 10 4.85 7.75 6.41
C ARG A 10 5.14 6.28 6.15
N ASP A 11 4.24 5.39 6.58
CA ASP A 11 4.37 3.97 6.24
C ASP A 11 3.90 3.73 4.81
N LEU A 12 4.73 2.99 4.06
CA LEU A 12 4.52 2.71 2.64
C LEU A 12 4.56 1.20 2.40
N ILE A 13 3.60 0.71 1.63
CA ILE A 13 3.58 -0.64 1.08
C ILE A 13 3.77 -0.52 -0.43
N VAL A 14 4.78 -1.20 -0.97
CA VAL A 14 5.10 -1.16 -2.40
C VAL A 14 4.85 -2.54 -3.00
N ILE A 15 4.06 -2.59 -4.07
CA ILE A 15 3.72 -3.82 -4.79
C ILE A 15 4.14 -3.69 -6.25
N GLY A 16 4.96 -4.63 -6.73
CA GLY A 16 5.33 -4.76 -8.13
C GLY A 16 4.67 -5.99 -8.75
N GLY A 17 4.11 -5.86 -9.95
CA GLY A 17 3.44 -6.94 -10.67
C GLY A 17 3.58 -6.85 -12.19
N SER A 18 3.23 -7.94 -12.87
CA SER A 18 3.23 -8.07 -14.33
C SER A 18 1.98 -8.86 -14.76
N ALA A 19 2.10 -9.89 -15.59
CA ALA A 19 1.02 -10.77 -15.98
C ALA A 19 0.26 -11.35 -14.77
N GLY A 20 -1.07 -11.21 -14.77
CA GLY A 20 -1.97 -11.69 -13.71
C GLY A 20 -1.96 -10.85 -12.41
N ALA A 21 -1.24 -9.72 -12.38
CA ALA A 21 -1.19 -8.90 -11.18
C ALA A 21 -2.56 -8.29 -10.82
N LEU A 22 -3.40 -7.97 -11.80
CA LEU A 22 -4.67 -7.31 -11.54
C LEU A 22 -5.64 -8.19 -10.74
N GLU A 23 -5.71 -9.48 -11.04
CA GLU A 23 -6.55 -10.47 -10.32
C GLU A 23 -6.10 -10.63 -8.86
N ALA A 24 -4.77 -10.73 -8.65
CA ALA A 24 -4.19 -10.81 -7.32
C ALA A 24 -4.44 -9.52 -6.52
N LEU A 25 -4.23 -8.36 -7.14
CA LEU A 25 -4.49 -7.05 -6.52
C LEU A 25 -5.97 -6.92 -6.13
N ARG A 26 -6.92 -7.30 -7.00
CA ARG A 26 -8.35 -7.27 -6.67
C ARG A 26 -8.68 -8.08 -5.42
N THR A 27 -8.13 -9.29 -5.32
CA THR A 27 -8.34 -10.18 -4.16
C THR A 27 -7.70 -9.62 -2.89
N LEU A 28 -6.53 -8.99 -3.01
CA LEU A 28 -5.83 -8.37 -1.89
C LEU A 28 -6.59 -7.14 -1.38
N PHE A 29 -6.88 -6.18 -2.26
CA PHE A 29 -7.54 -4.93 -1.91
C PHE A 29 -8.96 -5.14 -1.37
N SER A 30 -9.67 -6.19 -1.79
CA SER A 30 -10.99 -6.51 -1.23
C SER A 30 -10.96 -6.96 0.23
N ARG A 31 -9.77 -7.27 0.78
CA ARG A 31 -9.58 -7.75 2.16
C ARG A 31 -8.83 -6.76 3.04
N LEU A 32 -8.41 -5.62 2.50
CA LEU A 32 -7.69 -4.62 3.27
C LEU A 32 -8.67 -3.80 4.14
N PRO A 33 -8.28 -3.47 5.38
CA PRO A 33 -8.98 -2.47 6.16
C PRO A 33 -9.01 -1.13 5.42
N SER A 34 -10.15 -0.44 5.45
CA SER A 34 -10.31 0.87 4.80
C SER A 34 -9.49 1.97 5.46
N ASP A 35 -9.08 1.76 6.71
CA ASP A 35 -8.35 2.70 7.56
C ASP A 35 -6.87 2.30 7.75
N LEU A 36 -6.35 1.42 6.88
CA LEU A 36 -4.95 1.02 6.90
C LEU A 36 -4.04 2.27 6.97
N PRO A 37 -3.21 2.43 8.01
CA PRO A 37 -2.40 3.63 8.23
C PRO A 37 -1.13 3.62 7.38
N ALA A 38 -1.23 3.24 6.10
CA ALA A 38 -0.13 3.19 5.15
C ALA A 38 -0.60 3.55 3.75
N ALA A 39 0.24 4.23 2.97
CA ALA A 39 -0.03 4.43 1.55
C ALA A 39 0.45 3.20 0.75
N ILE A 40 -0.33 2.80 -0.25
CA ILE A 40 0.00 1.64 -1.10
C ILE A 40 0.37 2.14 -2.49
N LEU A 41 1.58 1.81 -2.95
CA LEU A 41 2.09 2.13 -4.27
C LEU A 41 2.16 0.86 -5.10
N VAL A 42 1.54 0.86 -6.27
CA VAL A 42 1.45 -0.30 -7.15
C VAL A 42 2.01 0.03 -8.52
N THR A 43 2.98 -0.76 -8.98
CA THR A 43 3.48 -0.71 -10.36
C THR A 43 3.12 -2.02 -11.06
N VAL A 44 2.46 -1.92 -12.21
CA VAL A 44 2.12 -3.06 -13.05
C VAL A 44 2.78 -2.88 -14.41
N HIS A 45 3.52 -3.89 -14.88
CA HIS A 45 3.94 -3.95 -16.27
C HIS A 45 2.71 -4.19 -17.14
N ILE A 46 2.41 -3.25 -18.04
CA ILE A 46 1.33 -3.33 -19.02
C ILE A 46 1.87 -3.67 -20.41
#